data_AF-A0A9P1CHK0-F1
#
_entry.id   AF-A0A9P1CHK0-F1
#
_cell.length_a   1.000
_cell.length_b   1.000
_cell.length_c   1.000
_cell.angle_alpha   90.00
_cell.angle_beta   90.00
_cell.angle_gamma   90.00
#
_symmetry.space_group_name_H-M   'P 1'
#
loop_
_entity.id
_entity.type
_entity.pdbx_description
1 polymer ?
#
loop_
_entity_poly.entity_id
_entity_poly.type
_entity_poly.pdbx_seq_one_letter_code
_entity_poly.pdbx_strand_id
1 'polypeptide(L)'
;MQKFEDLKAELEKQEERHVREVKKIQSEIEELRRRVREYEETEPRSIGFNDSSTDSFVRTVEWTIKNFKSEEKLCPKGTPMWSPRFKLAGINEVRLEFLPNGREKSWNGFCSLFLWCPPGTKIRYQLWVGSFMKAPDEDTYDGEVGHGHSNFCPLEPEIDLKNDSVTVGCNIFEVMTTYNISERNLSLYAWPLQHWVKKEAEVLENRGVKSITWKVKKVGQALNLYQRGASICSPCFTAAGISDIQMEFYPNGCAATKKDGFCSLYVRCPEKVVLILTLIVGKVKKGPIKTTFDTASGKGLPDFCNLQEQINEDDTVDVGIELQSRPSASVLTLAS
;
A
#
# COMPACT_ATOMS: atom_id res chain seq x y z
N MET A 1 23.19 44.92 -38.30
CA MET A 1 24.51 44.63 -37.71
C MET A 1 24.56 45.00 -36.24
N GLN A 2 24.32 46.26 -35.83
CA GLN A 2 24.39 46.67 -34.41
C GLN A 2 23.60 45.77 -33.43
N LYS A 3 22.31 45.51 -33.69
CA LYS A 3 21.48 44.65 -32.83
C LYS A 3 21.97 43.21 -32.69
N PHE A 4 22.71 42.69 -33.68
CA PHE A 4 23.25 41.33 -33.64
C PHE A 4 24.51 41.27 -32.76
N GLU A 5 25.36 42.29 -32.86
CA GLU A 5 26.52 42.44 -31.98
C GLU A 5 26.09 42.65 -30.52
N ASP A 6 25.04 43.45 -30.28
CA ASP A 6 24.49 43.65 -28.93
C ASP A 6 23.95 42.35 -28.32
N LEU A 7 23.29 41.50 -29.14
CA LEU A 7 22.75 40.22 -28.69
C LEU A 7 23.85 39.20 -28.37
N LYS A 8 24.91 39.20 -29.19
CA LYS A 8 26.08 38.33 -29.00
C LYS A 8 26.81 38.69 -27.70
N ALA A 9 27.00 39.98 -27.45
CA ALA A 9 27.62 40.47 -26.22
C ALA A 9 26.81 40.09 -24.96
N GLU A 10 25.47 40.15 -25.02
CA GLU A 10 24.64 39.74 -23.89
C GLU A 10 24.66 38.21 -23.67
N LEU A 11 24.72 37.41 -24.75
CA LEU A 11 24.85 35.96 -24.65
C LEU A 11 26.19 35.54 -24.03
N GLU A 12 27.30 36.14 -24.46
CA GLU A 12 28.63 35.90 -23.87
C GLU A 12 28.64 36.24 -22.38
N LYS A 13 28.02 37.37 -22.00
CA LYS A 13 27.87 37.78 -20.60
C LYS A 13 27.00 36.81 -19.78
N GLN A 14 25.98 36.21 -20.39
CA GLN A 14 25.15 35.21 -19.74
C GLN A 14 25.91 33.88 -19.56
N GLU A 15 26.66 33.43 -20.56
CA GLU A 15 27.51 32.24 -20.47
C GLU A 15 28.55 32.38 -19.36
N GLU A 16 29.21 33.55 -19.26
CA GLU A 16 30.16 33.83 -18.18
C GLU A 16 29.53 33.78 -16.78
N ARG A 17 28.25 34.15 -16.64
CA ARG A 17 27.52 34.01 -15.37
C ARG A 17 27.26 32.55 -15.04
N HIS A 18 26.76 31.78 -16.00
CA HIS A 18 26.50 30.36 -15.80
C HIS A 18 27.78 29.59 -15.47
N VAL A 19 28.89 29.87 -16.15
CA VAL A 19 30.19 29.24 -15.85
C VAL A 19 30.66 29.57 -14.42
N ARG A 20 30.43 30.80 -13.94
CA ARG A 20 30.74 31.18 -12.56
C ARG A 20 29.87 30.45 -11.54
N GLU A 21 28.56 30.33 -11.80
CA GLU A 21 27.64 29.61 -10.93
C GLU A 21 27.93 28.11 -10.88
N VAL A 22 28.22 27.48 -12.02
CA VAL A 22 28.60 26.06 -12.08
C VAL A 22 29.87 25.82 -11.27
N LYS A 23 30.89 26.68 -11.38
CA LYS A 23 32.11 26.58 -10.56
C LYS A 23 31.82 26.72 -9.07
N LYS A 24 30.93 27.64 -8.69
CA LYS A 24 30.51 27.82 -7.29
C LYS A 24 29.83 26.56 -6.76
N ILE A 25 28.87 26.01 -7.49
CA ILE A 25 28.16 24.78 -7.11
C ILE A 25 29.13 23.60 -7.01
N GLN A 26 30.07 23.47 -7.95
CA GLN A 26 31.10 22.42 -7.89
C GLN A 26 31.93 22.53 -6.60
N SER A 27 32.33 23.73 -6.20
CA SER A 27 33.08 23.93 -4.95
C SER A 27 32.25 23.58 -3.70
N GLU A 28 30.95 23.91 -3.68
CA GLU A 28 30.05 23.57 -2.57
C GLU A 28 29.82 22.04 -2.47
N ILE A 29 29.68 21.35 -3.61
CA ILE A 29 29.57 19.88 -3.65
C ILE A 29 30.84 19.24 -3.07
N GLU A 30 32.01 19.77 -3.43
CA GLU A 30 33.29 19.25 -2.97
C GLU A 30 33.51 19.47 -1.48
N GLU A 31 33.09 20.63 -0.96
CA GLU A 31 33.09 20.91 0.47
C GLU A 31 32.12 20.01 1.24
N LEU A 32 30.90 19.79 0.74
CA LEU A 32 29.93 18.89 1.35
C LEU A 32 30.45 17.45 1.38
N ARG A 33 31.07 16.97 0.30
CA ARG A 33 31.72 15.65 0.26
C ARG A 33 32.84 15.53 1.28
N ARG A 34 33.62 16.61 1.50
CA ARG A 34 34.64 16.63 2.55
C ARG A 34 34.01 16.54 3.95
N ARG A 35 32.97 17.33 4.23
CA ARG A 35 32.27 17.30 5.53
C ARG A 35 31.67 15.93 5.82
N VAL A 36 31.07 15.28 4.82
CA VAL A 36 30.52 13.91 4.97
C VAL A 36 31.61 12.93 5.39
N ARG A 37 32.79 12.96 4.75
CA ARG A 37 33.93 12.11 5.15
C ARG A 37 34.41 12.41 6.57
N GLU A 38 34.48 13.67 6.96
CA GLU A 38 34.89 14.06 8.32
C GLU A 38 33.88 13.56 9.38
N TYR A 39 32.58 13.58 9.07
CA TYR A 39 31.53 12.99 9.92
C TYR A 39 31.64 11.46 10.00
N GLU A 40 31.93 10.78 8.89
CA GLU A 40 32.14 9.33 8.86
C GLU A 40 33.37 8.90 9.69
N GLU A 41 34.40 9.76 9.78
CA GLU A 41 35.63 9.47 10.54
C GLU A 41 35.54 9.80 12.03
N THR A 42 34.65 10.72 12.44
CA THR A 42 34.57 11.21 13.82
C THR A 42 33.56 10.48 14.70
N GLU A 43 32.67 9.66 14.15
CA GLU A 43 31.84 8.76 14.96
C GLU A 43 32.63 7.50 15.37
N PRO A 44 32.76 7.19 16.68
CA PRO A 44 33.37 5.94 17.12
C PRO A 44 32.53 4.76 16.64
N ARG A 45 33.16 3.86 15.87
CA ARG A 45 32.64 2.56 15.39
C ARG A 45 31.86 1.81 16.48
N SER A 46 30.59 2.14 16.61
CA SER A 46 29.63 1.45 17.46
C SER A 46 28.78 0.59 16.54
N ILE A 47 29.16 -0.68 16.49
CA ILE A 47 28.35 -1.82 16.04
C ILE A 47 27.97 -1.77 14.56
N GLY A 48 28.80 -2.44 13.75
CA GLY A 48 28.47 -3.11 12.49
C GLY A 48 27.14 -2.77 11.81
N PHE A 49 27.04 -1.59 11.22
CA PHE A 49 26.08 -1.30 10.19
C PHE A 49 26.79 -1.44 8.84
N ASN A 50 26.68 -2.62 8.23
CA ASN A 50 26.69 -2.70 6.76
C ASN A 50 25.39 -2.04 6.29
N ASP A 51 25.36 -0.70 6.29
CA ASP A 51 24.21 0.09 5.84
C ASP A 51 24.31 0.23 4.32
N SER A 52 23.86 -0.80 3.61
CA SER A 52 23.40 -0.57 2.25
C SER A 52 22.22 0.40 2.35
N SER A 53 22.43 1.61 1.86
CA SER A 53 21.44 2.69 1.70
C SER A 53 20.20 2.32 0.85
N THR A 54 20.03 1.03 0.55
CA THR A 54 18.99 0.42 -0.29
C THR A 54 17.69 0.13 0.45
N ASP A 55 17.70 -0.04 1.77
CA ASP A 55 16.51 -0.55 2.49
C ASP A 55 15.46 0.52 2.77
N SER A 56 15.83 1.80 2.59
CA SER A 56 14.86 2.91 2.56
C SER A 56 13.91 2.84 1.37
N PHE A 57 14.23 2.04 0.33
CA PHE A 57 13.42 1.89 -0.89
C PHE A 57 12.56 0.63 -0.89
N VAL A 58 12.87 -0.35 -0.04
CA VAL A 58 12.08 -1.56 0.09
C VAL A 58 10.75 -1.18 0.74
N ARG A 59 9.65 -1.48 0.05
CA ARG A 59 8.27 -1.20 0.50
C ARG A 59 7.44 -2.46 0.71
N THR A 60 7.94 -3.59 0.24
CA THR A 60 7.28 -4.88 0.38
C THR A 60 8.22 -5.82 1.09
N VAL A 61 7.68 -6.52 2.08
CA VAL A 61 8.37 -7.63 2.74
C VAL A 61 7.53 -8.88 2.61
N GLU A 62 8.21 -10.00 2.36
CA GLU A 62 7.61 -11.33 2.30
C GLU A 62 8.35 -12.23 3.28
N TRP A 63 7.61 -12.99 4.07
CA TRP A 63 8.14 -13.98 4.99
C TRP A 63 7.48 -15.32 4.71
N THR A 64 8.26 -16.22 4.11
CA THR A 64 7.82 -17.60 3.84
C THR A 64 8.19 -18.52 5.00
N ILE A 65 7.16 -19.16 5.56
CA ILE A 65 7.27 -20.18 6.60
C ILE A 65 7.23 -21.54 5.91
N LYS A 66 8.34 -22.29 6.01
CA LYS A 66 8.49 -23.63 5.41
C LYS A 66 8.07 -24.72 6.38
N ASN A 67 7.78 -25.93 5.86
CA ASN A 67 7.30 -27.07 6.64
C ASN A 67 6.07 -26.73 7.48
N PHE A 68 5.17 -25.92 6.90
CA PHE A 68 4.18 -25.16 7.63
C PHE A 68 3.21 -26.05 8.41
N LYS A 69 2.81 -27.21 7.88
CA LYS A 69 1.93 -28.14 8.61
C LYS A 69 2.51 -28.66 9.91
N SER A 70 3.84 -28.73 10.02
CA SER A 70 4.50 -29.14 11.27
C SER A 70 4.53 -28.00 12.26
N GLU A 71 4.88 -26.79 11.79
CA GLU A 71 4.90 -25.56 12.58
C GLU A 71 3.51 -25.17 13.11
N GLU A 72 2.47 -25.31 12.27
CA GLU A 72 1.07 -25.04 12.62
C GLU A 72 0.60 -25.93 13.78
N LYS A 73 0.97 -27.22 13.78
CA LYS A 73 0.63 -28.15 14.87
C LYS A 73 1.28 -27.79 16.21
N LEU A 74 2.43 -27.13 16.15
CA LEU A 74 3.16 -26.67 17.34
C LEU A 74 2.64 -25.33 17.85
N CYS A 75 1.80 -24.63 17.09
CA CYS A 75 1.26 -23.33 17.42
C CYS A 75 -0.24 -23.42 17.71
N PRO A 76 -0.66 -23.83 18.92
CA PRO A 76 -2.08 -23.82 19.27
C PRO A 76 -2.65 -22.40 19.18
N LYS A 77 -3.99 -22.30 19.13
CA LYS A 77 -4.71 -21.01 19.11
C LYS A 77 -4.16 -20.05 20.18
N GLY A 78 -3.95 -18.79 19.81
CA GLY A 78 -3.32 -17.78 20.66
C GLY A 78 -1.78 -17.77 20.63
N THR A 79 -1.12 -18.75 20.01
CA THR A 79 0.35 -18.83 19.94
C THR A 79 0.89 -18.16 18.68
N PRO A 80 1.74 -17.11 18.81
CA PRO A 80 2.30 -16.42 17.66
C PRO A 80 3.59 -17.06 17.14
N MET A 81 3.71 -17.10 15.82
CA MET A 81 4.95 -17.17 15.09
C MET A 81 5.44 -15.75 14.79
N TRP A 82 6.74 -15.54 14.86
CA TRP A 82 7.31 -14.23 14.64
C TRP A 82 8.33 -14.23 13.52
N SER A 83 8.26 -13.24 12.63
CA SER A 83 9.30 -13.03 11.64
C SER A 83 10.62 -12.66 12.34
N PRO A 84 11.77 -12.82 11.66
CA PRO A 84 12.95 -12.03 11.99
C PRO A 84 12.60 -10.53 11.99
N ARG A 85 13.33 -9.73 12.75
CA ARG A 85 13.22 -8.27 12.62
C ARG A 85 13.87 -7.85 11.30
N PHE A 86 13.28 -6.84 10.66
CA PHE A 86 13.76 -6.34 9.38
C PHE A 86 13.64 -4.81 9.32
N LYS A 87 14.37 -4.22 8.37
CA LYS A 87 14.20 -2.83 7.98
C LYS A 87 13.20 -2.76 6.83
N LEU A 88 12.23 -1.86 6.90
CA LEU A 88 11.28 -1.66 5.81
C LEU A 88 10.93 -0.18 5.72
N ALA A 89 11.01 0.36 4.52
CA ALA A 89 10.67 1.73 4.24
C ALA A 89 11.42 2.79 5.07
N GLY A 90 12.66 2.48 5.48
CA GLY A 90 13.47 3.34 6.36
C GLY A 90 13.12 3.21 7.85
N ILE A 91 12.15 2.37 8.21
CA ILE A 91 11.81 2.03 9.57
C ILE A 91 12.67 0.83 9.99
N ASN A 92 13.34 0.93 11.14
CA ASN A 92 14.14 -0.15 11.72
C ASN A 92 13.31 -1.02 12.67
N GLU A 93 13.78 -2.23 12.99
CA GLU A 93 13.17 -3.13 13.97
C GLU A 93 11.69 -3.49 13.70
N VAL A 94 11.25 -3.44 12.43
CA VAL A 94 9.90 -3.85 12.03
C VAL A 94 9.78 -5.38 12.13
N ARG A 95 8.60 -5.88 12.49
CA ARG A 95 8.36 -7.33 12.63
C ARG A 95 6.92 -7.71 12.27
N LEU A 96 6.72 -8.93 11.79
CA LEU A 96 5.41 -9.54 11.62
C LEU A 96 5.13 -10.54 12.75
N GLU A 97 3.92 -10.46 13.28
CA GLU A 97 3.34 -11.44 14.21
C GLU A 97 2.23 -12.20 13.48
N PHE A 98 2.42 -13.50 13.29
CA PHE A 98 1.48 -14.36 12.59
C PHE A 98 0.96 -15.45 13.54
N LEU A 99 -0.36 -15.53 13.71
CA LEU A 99 -1.01 -16.58 14.50
C LEU A 99 -1.78 -17.50 13.53
N PRO A 100 -1.26 -18.70 13.19
CA PRO A 100 -1.89 -19.59 12.22
C PRO A 100 -3.32 -19.95 12.62
N ASN A 101 -3.49 -20.30 13.89
CA ASN A 101 -4.78 -20.71 14.47
C ASN A 101 -5.58 -19.54 15.05
N GLY A 102 -5.15 -18.30 14.75
CA GLY A 102 -5.76 -17.07 15.22
C GLY A 102 -5.51 -16.77 16.71
N ARG A 103 -5.98 -15.61 17.17
CA ARG A 103 -6.07 -15.26 18.60
C ARG A 103 -7.22 -16.00 19.27
N GLU A 104 -7.27 -15.97 20.60
CA GLU A 104 -8.33 -16.63 21.41
C GLU A 104 -9.76 -16.34 20.91
N LYS A 105 -10.04 -15.08 20.57
CA LYS A 105 -11.36 -14.62 20.11
C LYS A 105 -11.54 -14.68 18.59
N SER A 106 -10.55 -15.18 17.86
CA SER A 106 -10.64 -15.31 16.41
C SER A 106 -11.61 -16.43 16.02
N TRP A 107 -12.20 -16.31 14.84
CA TRP A 107 -13.05 -17.35 14.26
C TRP A 107 -12.24 -18.62 14.00
N ASN A 108 -12.90 -19.77 14.11
CA ASN A 108 -12.23 -21.05 13.89
C ASN A 108 -11.78 -21.17 12.43
N GLY A 109 -10.53 -21.61 12.22
CA GLY A 109 -9.89 -21.70 10.90
C GLY A 109 -9.37 -20.38 10.35
N PHE A 110 -9.55 -19.25 11.05
CA PHE A 110 -8.98 -17.97 10.65
C PHE A 110 -7.63 -17.74 11.31
N CYS A 111 -6.65 -17.27 10.54
CA CYS A 111 -5.39 -16.77 11.07
C CYS A 111 -5.51 -15.31 11.53
N SER A 112 -4.50 -14.86 12.27
CA SER A 112 -4.30 -13.45 12.59
C SER A 112 -2.93 -12.99 12.10
N LEU A 113 -2.83 -11.72 11.71
CA LEU A 113 -1.58 -11.12 11.25
C LEU A 113 -1.50 -9.68 11.74
N PHE A 114 -0.35 -9.31 12.32
CA PHE A 114 -0.07 -7.98 12.84
C PHE A 114 1.31 -7.49 12.40
N LEU A 115 1.41 -6.19 12.15
CA LEU A 115 2.63 -5.44 11.93
C LEU A 115 3.06 -4.75 13.22
N TRP A 116 4.33 -4.91 13.56
CA TRP A 116 4.98 -4.26 14.69
C TRP A 116 5.99 -3.24 14.17
N CYS A 117 5.88 -1.99 14.62
CA CYS A 117 6.77 -0.90 14.29
C CYS A 117 7.24 -0.18 15.57
N PRO A 118 8.39 0.53 15.53
CA PRO A 118 8.85 1.33 16.66
C PRO A 118 7.89 2.48 17.01
N PRO A 119 7.85 2.91 18.29
CA PRO A 119 7.09 4.09 18.71
C PRO A 119 7.47 5.35 17.93
N GLY A 120 6.52 6.25 17.70
CA GLY A 120 6.68 7.48 16.92
C GLY A 120 6.55 7.28 15.40
N THR A 121 6.11 6.10 14.96
CA THR A 121 5.88 5.78 13.55
C THR A 121 4.40 5.91 13.23
N LYS A 122 4.07 6.72 12.21
CA LYS A 122 2.75 6.69 11.57
C LYS A 122 2.90 6.07 10.18
N ILE A 123 2.07 5.08 9.87
CA ILE A 123 2.25 4.27 8.67
C ILE A 123 0.91 3.88 8.05
N ARG A 124 0.85 3.90 6.72
CA ARG A 124 -0.23 3.31 5.93
C ARG A 124 0.31 2.06 5.24
N TYR A 125 -0.34 0.93 5.49
CA TYR A 125 0.18 -0.37 5.07
C TYR A 125 -0.94 -1.34 4.71
N GLN A 126 -0.61 -2.41 4.00
CA GLN A 126 -1.51 -3.51 3.69
C GLN A 126 -0.83 -4.83 3.99
N LEU A 127 -1.49 -5.62 4.84
CA LEU A 127 -1.09 -6.97 5.19
C LEU A 127 -1.66 -8.00 4.21
N TRP A 128 -0.99 -9.14 4.10
CA TRP A 128 -1.44 -10.27 3.29
C TRP A 128 -0.91 -11.63 3.78
N VAL A 129 -1.66 -12.69 3.46
CA VAL A 129 -1.36 -14.10 3.76
C VAL A 129 -1.67 -14.90 2.50
N GLY A 130 -0.66 -15.57 1.94
CA GLY A 130 -0.75 -16.29 0.67
C GLY A 130 -1.18 -15.36 -0.47
N SER A 131 -2.35 -15.65 -1.03
CA SER A 131 -3.00 -14.84 -2.07
C SER A 131 -4.03 -13.85 -1.54
N PHE A 132 -4.37 -13.94 -0.25
CA PHE A 132 -5.37 -13.09 0.38
C PHE A 132 -4.76 -11.80 0.95
N MET A 133 -5.43 -10.67 0.71
CA MET A 133 -5.02 -9.36 1.21
C MET A 133 -6.19 -8.63 1.86
N LYS A 134 -5.90 -7.90 2.93
CA LYS A 134 -6.86 -6.96 3.56
C LYS A 134 -6.77 -5.58 2.90
N ALA A 135 -7.76 -4.74 3.15
CA ALA A 135 -7.67 -3.33 2.77
C ALA A 135 -6.51 -2.65 3.53
N PRO A 136 -5.91 -1.58 2.99
CA PRO A 136 -4.89 -0.84 3.72
C PRO A 136 -5.43 -0.26 5.02
N ASP A 137 -4.62 -0.37 6.07
CA ASP A 137 -4.82 0.24 7.37
C ASP A 137 -3.88 1.46 7.51
N GLU A 138 -4.27 2.40 8.38
CA GLU A 138 -3.44 3.52 8.79
C GLU A 138 -3.35 3.53 10.31
N ASP A 139 -2.14 3.36 10.84
CA ASP A 139 -1.90 3.26 12.27
C ASP A 139 -0.79 4.20 12.73
N THR A 140 -0.91 4.65 13.97
CA THR A 140 0.14 5.39 14.69
C THR A 140 0.62 4.53 15.85
N TYR A 141 1.91 4.24 15.87
CA TYR A 141 2.56 3.43 16.88
C TYR A 141 3.04 4.35 17.99
N ASP A 142 2.24 4.50 19.05
CA ASP A 142 2.61 5.29 20.23
C ASP A 142 3.42 4.47 21.26
N GLY A 143 3.53 3.15 21.03
CA GLY A 143 4.22 2.21 21.91
C GLY A 143 4.53 0.89 21.20
N GLU A 144 5.10 -0.07 21.93
CA GLU A 144 5.38 -1.41 21.40
C GLU A 144 4.10 -2.25 21.37
N VAL A 145 3.26 -2.01 20.37
CA VAL A 145 2.02 -2.77 20.13
C VAL A 145 1.89 -3.13 18.66
N GLY A 146 1.44 -4.36 18.40
CA GLY A 146 1.14 -4.84 17.05
C GLY A 146 -0.22 -4.35 16.56
N HIS A 147 -0.26 -3.78 15.36
CA HIS A 147 -1.49 -3.38 14.67
C HIS A 147 -1.80 -4.34 13.51
N GLY A 148 -3.07 -4.67 13.29
CA GLY A 148 -3.49 -5.66 12.31
C GLY A 148 -4.82 -6.32 12.67
N HIS A 149 -5.06 -7.54 12.18
CA HIS A 149 -6.39 -8.17 12.26
C HIS A 149 -6.36 -9.52 12.98
N SER A 150 -7.25 -9.66 13.97
CA SER A 150 -7.47 -10.94 14.66
C SER A 150 -8.20 -11.96 13.77
N ASN A 151 -9.12 -11.51 12.91
CA ASN A 151 -9.80 -12.36 11.93
C ASN A 151 -9.30 -11.97 10.53
N PHE A 152 -8.07 -12.36 10.21
CA PHE A 152 -7.42 -11.93 8.98
C PHE A 152 -8.04 -12.62 7.76
N CYS A 153 -7.86 -13.94 7.63
CA CYS A 153 -8.49 -14.77 6.61
C CYS A 153 -8.57 -16.23 7.04
N PRO A 154 -9.41 -17.06 6.39
CA PRO A 154 -9.28 -18.51 6.46
C PRO A 154 -7.88 -18.92 6.00
N LEU A 155 -7.18 -19.76 6.79
CA LEU A 155 -5.78 -20.09 6.53
C LEU A 155 -5.60 -21.17 5.47
N GLU A 156 -6.42 -22.22 5.51
CA GLU A 156 -6.27 -23.43 4.67
C GLU A 156 -6.10 -23.14 3.16
N PRO A 157 -6.84 -22.21 2.52
CA PRO A 157 -6.68 -21.91 1.09
C PRO A 157 -5.35 -21.24 0.73
N GLU A 158 -4.73 -20.58 1.71
CA GLU A 158 -3.54 -19.75 1.53
C GLU A 158 -2.24 -20.54 1.75
N ILE A 159 -2.34 -21.80 2.19
CA ILE A 159 -1.22 -22.72 2.32
C ILE A 159 -0.85 -23.25 0.93
N ASP A 160 0.41 -23.09 0.54
CA ASP A 160 0.98 -23.78 -0.61
C ASP A 160 1.22 -25.25 -0.25
N LEU A 161 0.23 -26.08 -0.58
CA LEU A 161 0.27 -27.52 -0.34
C LEU A 161 1.38 -28.24 -1.11
N LYS A 162 1.88 -27.67 -2.22
CA LYS A 162 2.94 -28.29 -3.02
C LYS A 162 4.30 -28.16 -2.32
N ASN A 163 4.54 -27.00 -1.73
CA ASN A 163 5.81 -26.68 -1.06
C ASN A 163 5.74 -26.80 0.48
N ASP A 164 4.58 -27.17 1.02
CA ASP A 164 4.28 -27.16 2.47
C ASP A 164 4.73 -25.84 3.13
N SER A 165 4.23 -24.72 2.59
CA SER A 165 4.63 -23.40 3.04
C SER A 165 3.49 -22.41 3.02
N VAL A 166 3.56 -21.38 3.86
CA VAL A 166 2.71 -20.18 3.75
C VAL A 166 3.61 -18.96 3.68
N THR A 167 3.25 -17.98 2.86
CA THR A 167 3.95 -16.70 2.82
C THR A 167 3.05 -15.63 3.38
N VAL A 168 3.56 -14.83 4.30
CA VAL A 168 2.87 -13.66 4.86
C VAL A 168 3.69 -12.42 4.56
N GLY A 169 3.05 -11.27 4.45
CA GLY A 169 3.78 -10.06 4.10
C GLY A 169 3.04 -8.78 4.35
N CYS A 170 3.73 -7.70 4.02
CA CYS A 170 3.24 -6.34 4.20
C CYS A 170 3.74 -5.45 3.05
N ASN A 171 2.85 -4.59 2.56
CA ASN A 171 3.15 -3.49 1.66
C ASN A 171 3.03 -2.18 2.43
N ILE A 172 4.07 -1.35 2.41
CA ILE A 172 4.07 0.00 2.97
C ILE A 172 3.77 0.99 1.84
N PHE A 173 2.67 1.70 1.97
CA PHE A 173 2.35 2.79 1.05
C PHE A 173 2.98 4.08 1.53
N GLU A 174 2.84 4.37 2.81
CA GLU A 174 3.17 5.66 3.38
C GLU A 174 3.83 5.51 4.74
N VAL A 175 4.91 6.25 4.98
CA VAL A 175 5.59 6.33 6.28
C VAL A 175 5.76 7.79 6.63
N MET A 176 5.32 8.13 7.83
CA MET A 176 5.63 9.38 8.50
C MET A 176 6.36 9.02 9.80
N THR A 177 7.67 9.22 9.82
CA THR A 177 8.48 9.07 11.03
C THR A 177 8.68 10.45 11.63
N THR A 178 8.36 10.59 12.92
CA THR A 178 8.59 11.82 13.66
C THR A 178 9.99 11.78 14.28
N TYR A 179 10.92 12.56 13.74
CA TYR A 179 12.23 12.75 14.35
C TYR A 179 12.23 13.99 15.25
N ASN A 180 12.50 13.82 16.55
CA ASN A 180 12.72 14.93 17.46
C ASN A 180 14.17 15.41 17.31
N ILE A 181 14.38 16.50 16.59
CA ILE A 181 15.74 16.96 16.21
C ILE A 181 16.33 17.97 17.21
N SER A 182 15.63 18.26 18.30
CA SER A 182 16.21 18.96 19.47
C SER A 182 15.28 18.87 20.68
N GLU A 183 15.80 19.23 21.86
CA GLU A 183 15.02 19.48 23.09
C GLU A 183 13.94 20.58 22.95
N ARG A 184 13.81 21.22 21.78
CA ARG A 184 12.88 22.33 21.50
C ARG A 184 11.65 21.93 20.67
N ASN A 185 11.22 20.67 20.74
CA ASN A 185 9.97 20.19 20.09
C ASN A 185 9.94 20.38 18.56
N LEU A 186 11.08 20.23 17.88
CA LEU A 186 11.11 20.27 16.41
C LEU A 186 10.97 18.85 15.84
N SER A 187 9.81 18.57 15.24
CA SER A 187 9.50 17.33 14.55
C SER A 187 9.68 17.52 13.04
N LEU A 188 10.58 16.75 12.41
CA LEU A 188 10.64 16.66 10.95
C LEU A 188 9.81 15.49 10.44
N TYR A 189 9.01 15.77 9.42
CA TYR A 189 8.28 14.78 8.64
C TYR A 189 8.91 14.75 7.25
N ALA A 190 9.50 13.61 6.85
CA ALA A 190 10.15 13.49 5.55
C ALA A 190 9.64 12.26 4.81
N TRP A 191 9.23 12.48 3.57
CA TRP A 191 8.94 11.43 2.60
C TRP A 191 10.11 11.32 1.64
N PRO A 192 10.58 10.12 1.29
CA PRO A 192 11.62 9.99 0.27
C PRO A 192 11.15 10.57 -1.07
N LEU A 193 11.93 11.47 -1.68
CA LEU A 193 11.58 12.15 -2.94
C LEU A 193 11.17 11.17 -4.06
N GLN A 194 11.81 10.01 -4.09
CA GLN A 194 11.57 8.97 -5.08
C GLN A 194 10.18 8.37 -4.97
N HIS A 195 9.58 8.34 -3.78
CA HIS A 195 8.19 7.92 -3.58
C HIS A 195 7.24 8.85 -4.34
N TRP A 196 7.44 10.16 -4.20
CA TRP A 196 6.67 11.16 -4.94
C TRP A 196 6.85 10.99 -6.45
N VAL A 197 8.09 10.84 -6.91
CA VAL A 197 8.36 10.67 -8.35
C VAL A 197 7.69 9.42 -8.91
N LYS A 198 7.78 8.27 -8.22
CA LYS A 198 7.15 7.02 -8.66
C LYS A 198 5.62 7.14 -8.67
N LYS A 199 5.03 7.69 -7.59
CA LYS A 199 3.59 7.88 -7.48
C LYS A 199 3.05 8.78 -8.59
N GLU A 200 3.72 9.90 -8.86
CA GLU A 200 3.36 10.80 -9.94
C GLU A 200 3.53 10.15 -11.33
N ALA A 201 4.61 9.38 -11.54
CA ALA A 201 4.82 8.64 -12.79
C ALA A 201 3.68 7.63 -13.05
N GLU A 202 3.31 6.83 -12.05
CA GLU A 202 2.19 5.88 -12.17
C GLU A 202 0.86 6.57 -12.49
N VAL A 203 0.60 7.73 -11.87
CA VAL A 203 -0.59 8.56 -12.14
C VAL A 203 -0.60 9.04 -13.59
N LEU A 204 0.54 9.50 -14.11
CA LEU A 204 0.65 9.96 -15.49
C LEU A 204 0.47 8.82 -16.49
N GLU A 205 1.12 7.68 -16.28
CA GLU A 205 1.03 6.50 -17.15
C GLU A 205 -0.40 5.95 -17.20
N ASN A 206 -1.08 5.88 -16.05
CA ASN A 206 -2.40 5.29 -15.94
C ASN A 206 -3.55 6.30 -16.11
N ARG A 207 -3.24 7.53 -16.53
CA ARG A 207 -4.25 8.58 -16.76
C ARG A 207 -5.29 8.20 -17.81
N GLY A 208 -4.88 7.44 -18.83
CA GLY A 208 -5.76 6.98 -19.90
C GLY A 208 -6.57 5.72 -19.58
N VAL A 209 -6.29 5.07 -18.43
CA VAL A 209 -6.93 3.80 -18.08
C VAL A 209 -8.35 4.05 -17.59
N LYS A 210 -9.33 3.53 -18.34
CA LYS A 210 -10.76 3.71 -18.07
C LYS A 210 -11.42 2.49 -17.48
N SER A 211 -10.80 1.31 -17.53
CA SER A 211 -11.39 0.09 -17.01
C SER A 211 -10.32 -0.76 -16.37
N ILE A 212 -10.66 -1.34 -15.23
CA ILE A 212 -9.83 -2.26 -14.47
C ILE A 212 -10.67 -3.49 -14.16
N THR A 213 -10.09 -4.66 -14.37
CA THR A 213 -10.70 -5.96 -14.04
C THR A 213 -9.72 -6.76 -13.19
N TRP A 214 -10.20 -7.20 -12.04
CA TRP A 214 -9.54 -8.10 -11.12
C TRP A 214 -10.23 -9.47 -11.18
N LYS A 215 -9.47 -10.48 -11.60
CA LYS A 215 -9.96 -11.86 -11.62
C LYS A 215 -9.78 -12.49 -10.24
N VAL A 216 -10.89 -12.69 -9.53
CA VAL A 216 -10.93 -13.41 -8.26
C VAL A 216 -10.99 -14.91 -8.56
N LYS A 217 -10.07 -15.68 -7.99
CA LYS A 217 -9.97 -17.13 -8.21
C LYS A 217 -10.55 -17.91 -7.03
N LYS A 218 -10.91 -19.19 -7.27
CA LYS A 218 -11.41 -20.13 -6.26
C LYS A 218 -12.67 -19.63 -5.54
N VAL A 219 -13.62 -19.06 -6.30
CA VAL A 219 -14.78 -18.35 -5.73
C VAL A 219 -15.72 -19.29 -4.98
N GLY A 220 -15.89 -20.52 -5.47
CA GLY A 220 -16.67 -21.57 -4.81
C GLY A 220 -16.09 -21.92 -3.44
N GLN A 221 -14.77 -21.98 -3.32
CA GLN A 221 -14.11 -22.15 -2.01
C GLN A 221 -14.35 -20.92 -1.13
N ALA A 222 -14.20 -19.71 -1.68
CA ALA A 222 -14.44 -18.47 -0.94
C ALA A 222 -15.88 -18.39 -0.40
N LEU A 223 -16.87 -18.86 -1.15
CA LEU A 223 -18.27 -18.89 -0.72
C LEU A 223 -18.51 -19.80 0.50
N ASN A 224 -17.74 -20.87 0.65
CA ASN A 224 -17.87 -21.78 1.78
C ASN A 224 -17.11 -21.30 3.02
N LEU A 225 -16.00 -20.57 2.83
CA LEU A 225 -15.09 -20.19 3.91
C LEU A 225 -15.33 -18.78 4.47
N TYR A 226 -15.75 -17.85 3.62
CA TYR A 226 -15.96 -16.46 4.02
C TYR A 226 -17.40 -16.29 4.48
N GLN A 227 -17.62 -16.01 5.75
CA GLN A 227 -18.97 -15.66 6.21
C GLN A 227 -19.43 -14.29 5.70
N ARG A 228 -20.74 -14.05 5.74
CA ARG A 228 -21.33 -12.73 5.46
C ARG A 228 -20.62 -11.65 6.29
N GLY A 229 -20.26 -10.55 5.65
CA GLY A 229 -19.47 -9.47 6.24
C GLY A 229 -17.95 -9.61 6.07
N ALA A 230 -17.44 -10.75 5.62
CA ALA A 230 -16.04 -10.90 5.26
C ALA A 230 -15.79 -10.49 3.80
N SER A 231 -14.77 -9.67 3.58
CA SER A 231 -14.35 -9.19 2.25
C SER A 231 -12.99 -9.74 1.82
N ILE A 232 -12.79 -9.75 0.51
CA ILE A 232 -11.52 -9.95 -0.20
C ILE A 232 -11.21 -8.62 -0.91
N CYS A 233 -9.98 -8.14 -0.80
CA CYS A 233 -9.58 -6.87 -1.41
C CYS A 233 -8.65 -7.09 -2.61
N SER A 234 -8.81 -6.26 -3.65
CA SER A 234 -7.84 -6.20 -4.74
C SER A 234 -6.52 -5.59 -4.25
N PRO A 235 -5.41 -5.75 -4.99
CA PRO A 235 -4.30 -4.83 -4.88
C PRO A 235 -4.76 -3.37 -5.05
N CYS A 236 -4.04 -2.44 -4.45
CA CYS A 236 -4.19 -1.03 -4.81
C CYS A 236 -3.72 -0.84 -6.26
N PHE A 237 -4.41 0.03 -7.00
CA PHE A 237 -4.09 0.33 -8.38
C PHE A 237 -4.33 1.81 -8.70
N THR A 238 -3.77 2.24 -9.83
CA THR A 238 -3.91 3.60 -10.35
C THR A 238 -4.71 3.56 -11.64
N ALA A 239 -5.74 4.39 -11.75
CA ALA A 239 -6.55 4.50 -12.97
C ALA A 239 -7.18 5.89 -13.09
N ALA A 240 -7.40 6.35 -14.32
CA ALA A 240 -7.91 7.69 -14.64
C ALA A 240 -7.16 8.84 -13.95
N GLY A 241 -5.86 8.65 -13.64
CA GLY A 241 -5.01 9.63 -12.97
C GLY A 241 -5.27 9.75 -11.47
N ILE A 242 -5.84 8.70 -10.85
CA ILE A 242 -6.08 8.61 -9.42
C ILE A 242 -5.33 7.39 -8.90
N SER A 243 -4.45 7.59 -7.92
CA SER A 243 -3.71 6.53 -7.26
C SER A 243 -4.52 5.92 -6.11
N ASP A 244 -4.02 4.80 -5.58
CA ASP A 244 -4.51 4.19 -4.33
C ASP A 244 -6.00 3.80 -4.38
N ILE A 245 -6.51 3.45 -5.56
CA ILE A 245 -7.84 2.87 -5.73
C ILE A 245 -7.79 1.39 -5.32
N GLN A 246 -8.83 0.90 -4.67
CA GLN A 246 -8.96 -0.51 -4.33
C GLN A 246 -10.41 -0.99 -4.49
N MET A 247 -10.60 -2.23 -4.95
CA MET A 247 -11.89 -2.91 -4.92
C MET A 247 -11.99 -3.79 -3.67
N GLU A 248 -13.13 -3.73 -3.00
CA GLU A 248 -13.46 -4.54 -1.84
C GLU A 248 -14.70 -5.38 -2.16
N PHE A 249 -14.49 -6.69 -2.31
CA PHE A 249 -15.48 -7.64 -2.76
C PHE A 249 -15.93 -8.55 -1.61
N TYR A 250 -17.24 -8.70 -1.41
CA TYR A 250 -17.82 -9.52 -0.37
C TYR A 250 -18.58 -10.69 -1.02
N PRO A 251 -17.98 -11.90 -1.12
CA PRO A 251 -18.59 -13.01 -1.84
C PRO A 251 -19.96 -13.41 -1.28
N ASN A 252 -20.11 -13.43 0.03
CA ASN A 252 -21.36 -13.73 0.76
C ASN A 252 -22.12 -12.48 1.21
N GLY A 253 -21.83 -11.33 0.60
CA GLY A 253 -22.42 -10.05 0.95
C GLY A 253 -21.79 -9.41 2.19
N CYS A 254 -21.88 -8.09 2.28
CA CYS A 254 -21.52 -7.32 3.47
C CYS A 254 -22.64 -7.35 4.52
N ALA A 255 -22.41 -6.75 5.69
CA ALA A 255 -23.40 -6.67 6.77
C ALA A 255 -24.71 -5.95 6.37
N ALA A 256 -24.65 -5.05 5.39
CA ALA A 256 -25.82 -4.31 4.90
C ALA A 256 -26.61 -5.04 3.78
N THR A 257 -26.12 -6.19 3.33
CA THR A 257 -26.77 -6.99 2.27
C THR A 257 -28.03 -7.64 2.82
N LYS A 258 -29.16 -7.44 2.14
CA LYS A 258 -30.47 -7.94 2.57
C LYS A 258 -30.87 -9.22 1.86
N LYS A 259 -30.30 -9.48 0.68
CA LYS A 259 -30.63 -10.65 -0.13
C LYS A 259 -29.67 -11.80 0.15
N ASP A 260 -30.19 -13.02 0.21
CA ASP A 260 -29.37 -14.23 0.33
C ASP A 260 -28.76 -14.60 -1.01
N GLY A 261 -27.51 -15.08 -0.98
CA GLY A 261 -26.72 -15.39 -2.17
C GLY A 261 -26.20 -14.17 -2.96
N PHE A 262 -26.52 -12.95 -2.52
CA PHE A 262 -26.02 -11.74 -3.16
C PHE A 262 -24.64 -11.36 -2.64
N CYS A 263 -23.71 -11.05 -3.56
CA CYS A 263 -22.44 -10.43 -3.21
C CYS A 263 -22.57 -8.92 -3.07
N SER A 264 -21.56 -8.30 -2.46
CA SER A 264 -21.38 -6.85 -2.46
C SER A 264 -20.08 -6.45 -3.12
N LEU A 265 -20.06 -5.27 -3.72
CA LEU A 265 -18.84 -4.68 -4.28
C LEU A 265 -18.76 -3.21 -3.89
N TYR A 266 -17.61 -2.85 -3.32
CA TYR A 266 -17.25 -1.50 -2.94
C TYR A 266 -15.93 -1.10 -3.59
N VAL A 267 -15.75 0.20 -3.78
CA VAL A 267 -14.52 0.82 -4.23
C VAL A 267 -14.06 1.75 -3.12
N ARG A 268 -12.76 1.72 -2.80
CA ARG A 268 -12.09 2.70 -1.96
C ARG A 268 -11.26 3.61 -2.86
N CYS A 269 -11.22 4.88 -2.54
CA CYS A 269 -10.44 5.90 -3.22
C CYS A 269 -9.91 6.92 -2.20
N PRO A 270 -8.87 7.69 -2.56
CA PRO A 270 -8.43 8.82 -1.75
C PRO A 270 -9.55 9.82 -1.47
N GLU A 271 -9.40 10.54 -0.36
CA GLU A 271 -10.37 11.57 0.04
C GLU A 271 -10.46 12.70 -0.99
N LYS A 272 -11.62 13.36 -1.04
CA LYS A 272 -11.96 14.48 -1.93
C LYS A 272 -11.94 14.13 -3.41
N VAL A 273 -11.87 12.84 -3.75
CA VAL A 273 -12.03 12.35 -5.11
C VAL A 273 -13.53 12.24 -5.44
N VAL A 274 -13.89 12.70 -6.64
CA VAL A 274 -15.23 12.48 -7.21
C VAL A 274 -15.09 11.56 -8.42
N LEU A 275 -15.78 10.42 -8.38
CA LEU A 275 -15.81 9.46 -9.47
C LEU A 275 -17.20 9.31 -10.06
N ILE A 276 -17.24 9.05 -11.36
CA ILE A 276 -18.40 8.48 -12.03
C ILE A 276 -17.97 7.11 -12.53
N LEU A 277 -18.49 6.05 -11.91
CA LEU A 277 -18.01 4.70 -12.15
C LEU A 277 -19.15 3.71 -12.41
N THR A 278 -18.87 2.67 -13.18
CA THR A 278 -19.72 1.49 -13.32
C THR A 278 -19.01 0.33 -12.66
N LEU A 279 -19.68 -0.31 -11.70
CA LEU A 279 -19.18 -1.48 -10.99
C LEU A 279 -19.51 -2.75 -11.79
N ILE A 280 -18.64 -3.75 -11.73
CA ILE A 280 -18.73 -4.98 -12.53
C ILE A 280 -18.48 -6.20 -11.63
N VAL A 281 -19.37 -7.20 -11.68
CA VAL A 281 -19.15 -8.54 -11.13
C VAL A 281 -19.67 -9.57 -12.14
N GLY A 282 -18.75 -10.37 -12.70
CA GLY A 282 -19.02 -11.30 -13.79
C GLY A 282 -19.63 -10.58 -14.99
N LYS A 283 -20.85 -10.99 -15.36
CA LYS A 283 -21.58 -10.43 -16.52
C LYS A 283 -22.44 -9.22 -16.13
N VAL A 284 -22.62 -8.95 -14.84
CA VAL A 284 -23.47 -7.87 -14.34
C VAL A 284 -22.67 -6.58 -14.20
N LYS A 285 -23.20 -5.51 -14.80
CA LYS A 285 -22.69 -4.14 -14.65
C LYS A 285 -23.74 -3.26 -13.99
N LYS A 286 -23.34 -2.42 -13.03
CA LYS A 286 -24.21 -1.44 -12.37
C LYS A 286 -23.56 -0.06 -12.35
N GLY A 287 -24.19 0.89 -13.03
CA GLY A 287 -23.75 2.28 -13.12
C GLY A 287 -24.34 2.98 -14.35
N PRO A 288 -23.92 4.23 -14.62
CA PRO A 288 -22.92 4.98 -13.87
C PRO A 288 -23.41 5.44 -12.49
N ILE A 289 -22.51 5.40 -11.51
CA ILE A 289 -22.73 5.88 -10.14
C ILE A 289 -21.77 7.05 -9.92
N LYS A 290 -22.32 8.25 -9.69
CA LYS A 290 -21.53 9.39 -9.24
C LYS A 290 -21.36 9.31 -7.73
N THR A 291 -20.12 9.31 -7.26
CA THR A 291 -19.81 9.24 -5.82
C THR A 291 -18.66 10.17 -5.45
N THR A 292 -18.74 10.71 -4.25
CA THR A 292 -17.69 11.53 -3.63
C THR A 292 -17.12 10.77 -2.45
N PHE A 293 -15.80 10.70 -2.37
CA PHE A 293 -15.07 10.04 -1.30
C PHE A 293 -14.66 11.07 -0.26
N ASP A 294 -15.54 11.37 0.69
CA ASP A 294 -15.23 12.34 1.76
C ASP A 294 -14.32 11.75 2.85
N THR A 295 -14.26 10.41 2.93
CA THR A 295 -13.42 9.65 3.86
C THR A 295 -12.83 8.44 3.13
N ALA A 296 -11.85 7.76 3.73
CA ALA A 296 -11.30 6.50 3.25
C ALA A 296 -12.29 5.31 3.22
N SER A 297 -13.57 5.52 3.56
CA SER A 297 -14.61 4.48 3.53
C SER A 297 -14.97 4.06 2.11
N GLY A 298 -15.19 2.75 1.93
CA GLY A 298 -15.62 2.20 0.64
C GLY A 298 -17.02 2.69 0.24
N LYS A 299 -17.20 3.01 -1.05
CA LYS A 299 -18.49 3.33 -1.67
C LYS A 299 -18.86 2.23 -2.66
N GLY A 300 -20.09 1.74 -2.59
CA GLY A 300 -20.46 0.53 -3.32
C GLY A 300 -21.92 0.16 -3.19
N LEU A 301 -22.23 -1.08 -3.57
CA LEU A 301 -23.58 -1.62 -3.50
C LEU A 301 -23.60 -2.91 -2.65
N PRO A 302 -24.40 -2.96 -1.57
CA PRO A 302 -24.51 -4.14 -0.72
C PRO A 302 -25.20 -5.30 -1.45
N ASP A 303 -26.34 -5.06 -2.10
CA ASP A 303 -27.05 -6.08 -2.88
C ASP A 303 -26.64 -5.99 -4.38
N PHE A 304 -25.42 -6.41 -4.71
CA PHE A 304 -24.88 -6.30 -6.07
C PHE A 304 -25.55 -7.28 -7.04
N CYS A 305 -25.25 -8.58 -6.97
CA CYS A 305 -25.90 -9.60 -7.78
C CYS A 305 -25.84 -10.96 -7.09
N ASN A 306 -26.66 -11.91 -7.54
CA ASN A 306 -26.54 -13.31 -7.14
C ASN A 306 -25.18 -13.84 -7.64
N LEU A 307 -24.26 -14.16 -6.73
CA LEU A 307 -22.88 -14.49 -7.11
C LEU A 307 -22.79 -15.81 -7.87
N GLN A 308 -23.61 -16.81 -7.52
CA GLN A 308 -23.58 -18.12 -8.15
C GLN A 308 -23.80 -18.06 -9.66
N GLU A 309 -24.62 -17.10 -10.12
CA GLU A 309 -24.90 -16.89 -11.55
C GLU A 309 -23.77 -16.18 -12.30
N GLN A 310 -22.78 -15.65 -11.59
CA GLN A 310 -21.67 -14.86 -12.14
C GLN A 310 -20.32 -15.60 -12.12
N ILE A 311 -20.26 -16.78 -11.50
CA ILE A 311 -19.03 -17.59 -11.46
C ILE A 311 -18.79 -18.21 -12.84
N ASN A 312 -17.57 -18.09 -13.33
CA ASN A 312 -17.10 -18.71 -14.57
C ASN A 312 -16.86 -20.22 -14.37
N GLU A 313 -16.77 -20.96 -15.47
CA GLU A 313 -16.52 -22.42 -15.44
C GLU A 313 -15.21 -22.81 -14.74
N ASP A 314 -14.21 -21.91 -14.72
CA ASP A 314 -12.90 -22.11 -14.09
C ASP A 314 -12.86 -21.72 -12.60
N ASP A 315 -14.03 -21.60 -11.96
CA ASP A 315 -14.19 -21.16 -10.57
C ASP A 315 -13.58 -19.77 -10.30
N THR A 316 -13.70 -18.88 -11.28
CA THR A 316 -13.29 -17.47 -11.18
C THR A 316 -14.47 -16.51 -11.33
N VAL A 317 -14.33 -15.28 -10.85
CA VAL A 317 -15.25 -14.19 -11.18
C VAL A 317 -14.46 -12.93 -11.47
N ASP A 318 -14.85 -12.24 -12.53
CA ASP A 318 -14.26 -10.95 -12.89
C ASP A 318 -14.94 -9.83 -12.09
N VAL A 319 -14.17 -9.15 -11.24
CA VAL A 319 -14.61 -8.00 -10.45
C VAL A 319 -13.94 -6.77 -11.01
N GLY A 320 -14.69 -5.71 -11.33
CA GLY A 320 -14.09 -4.58 -12.02
C GLY A 320 -14.81 -3.26 -11.84
N ILE A 321 -14.15 -2.23 -12.36
CA ILE A 321 -14.72 -0.89 -12.48
C ILE A 321 -14.47 -0.32 -13.87
N GLU A 322 -15.43 0.46 -14.35
CA GLU A 322 -15.29 1.32 -15.53
C GLU A 322 -15.45 2.78 -15.08
N LEU A 323 -14.41 3.58 -15.28
CA LEU A 323 -14.34 5.00 -14.93
C LEU A 323 -14.74 5.84 -16.14
N GLN A 324 -15.71 6.74 -15.95
CA GLN A 324 -16.03 7.74 -16.96
C GLN A 324 -15.05 8.90 -16.83
N SER A 325 -14.34 9.17 -17.92
CA SER A 325 -13.24 10.13 -18.01
C SER A 325 -13.74 11.58 -17.93
N ARG A 326 -14.11 12.03 -16.73
CA ARG A 326 -14.09 13.43 -16.28
C ARG A 326 -13.93 13.49 -14.76
N PRO A 327 -12.72 13.29 -14.19
CA PRO A 327 -12.41 13.96 -12.95
C PRO A 327 -12.46 15.46 -13.27
N SER A 328 -13.54 16.14 -12.90
CA SER A 328 -13.50 17.60 -12.82
C SER A 328 -12.42 17.90 -11.79
N ALA A 329 -11.27 18.42 -12.23
CA ALA A 329 -10.28 18.95 -11.34
C ALA A 329 -10.99 19.99 -10.47
N SER A 330 -11.33 19.62 -9.23
CA SER A 330 -11.45 20.59 -8.17
C SER A 330 -10.10 21.28 -8.14
N VAL A 331 -10.11 22.53 -8.57
CA VAL A 331 -8.98 23.44 -8.62
C VAL A 331 -8.09 23.20 -7.40
N LEU A 332 -6.89 22.67 -7.62
CA LEU A 332 -5.79 22.81 -6.68
C LEU A 332 -5.52 24.32 -6.61
N THR A 333 -6.22 25.03 -5.74
CA THR A 333 -5.77 26.33 -5.26
C THR A 333 -4.45 26.07 -4.57
N LEU A 334 -3.36 26.27 -5.30
CA LEU A 334 -2.05 26.51 -4.74
C LEU A 334 -2.23 27.69 -3.78
N ALA A 335 -2.16 27.39 -2.47
CA ALA A 335 -2.12 28.42 -1.46
C ALA A 335 -0.90 29.31 -1.74
N SER A 336 -1.18 30.54 -2.12
CA SER A 336 -0.25 31.67 -2.24
C SER A 336 0.25 32.12 -0.89
#